data_AF-A0A1X7E556-F1
#
_entry.id   AF-A0A1X7E556-F1
#
_cell.length_a   1.000
_cell.length_b   1.000
_cell.length_c   1.000
_cell.angle_alpha   90.00
_cell.angle_beta   90.00
_cell.angle_gamma   90.00
#
_symmetry.space_group_name_H-M   'P 1'
#
loop_
_entity.id
_entity.type
_entity.pdbx_description
1 polymer ?
#
loop_
_entity_poly.entity_id
_entity_poly.type
_entity_poly.pdbx_seq_one_letter_code
_entity_poly.pdbx_strand_id
1 'polypeptide(L)' 'MNNGKTLTDRFLVALFRRGKAAYLPISYLKEQGDKVLSKGETDKLLTVLAEMTAKGVLEVKDNQYKLIHDPFA' A
#
# COMPACT_ATOMS: atom_id res chain seq x y z
N MET A 1 -16.18 -7.52 17.78
CA MET A 1 -16.22 -6.41 16.80
C MET A 1 -14.81 -6.21 16.27
N ASN A 2 -14.50 -6.73 15.08
CA ASN A 2 -13.19 -6.46 14.45
C ASN A 2 -13.26 -5.09 13.80
N ASN A 3 -12.87 -4.04 14.53
CA ASN A 3 -12.72 -2.67 14.02
C ASN A 3 -11.43 -2.51 13.17
N GLY A 4 -10.99 -3.57 12.47
CA GLY A 4 -9.80 -3.50 11.62
C GLY A 4 -10.14 -2.84 10.29
N LYS A 5 -9.27 -1.95 9.81
CA LYS A 5 -9.49 -1.26 8.53
C LYS A 5 -9.37 -2.23 7.35
N THR A 6 -10.07 -1.93 6.26
CA THR A 6 -9.97 -2.67 5.00
C THR A 6 -8.82 -2.14 4.17
N LEU A 7 -8.11 -3.02 3.46
CA LEU A 7 -7.12 -2.61 2.50
C LEU A 7 -7.83 -1.91 1.33
N THR A 8 -7.48 -0.65 1.07
CA THR A 8 -8.05 0.16 0.00
C THR A 8 -6.95 0.97 -0.68
N ASP A 9 -7.16 1.35 -1.93
CA ASP A 9 -6.24 2.22 -2.68
C ASP A 9 -5.95 3.51 -1.89
N ARG A 10 -6.98 4.09 -1.26
CA ARG A 10 -6.85 5.30 -0.42
C ARG A 10 -5.98 5.07 0.81
N PHE A 11 -6.07 3.89 1.44
CA PHE A 11 -5.20 3.53 2.55
C PHE A 11 -3.74 3.44 2.11
N LEU A 12 -3.48 2.79 0.97
CA LEU A 12 -2.12 2.66 0.44
C LEU A 12 -1.55 4.02 0.05
N VAL A 13 -2.30 4.86 -0.64
CA VAL A 13 -1.89 6.24 -0.95
C VAL A 13 -1.53 7.00 0.32
N ALA A 14 -2.36 6.93 1.36
CA ALA A 14 -2.07 7.58 2.65
C ALA A 14 -0.79 7.02 3.31
N LEU A 15 -0.55 5.71 3.19
CA LEU A 15 0.65 5.07 3.69
C LEU A 15 1.91 5.56 2.96
N PHE A 16 1.88 5.64 1.63
CA PHE A 16 2.97 6.20 0.82
C PHE A 16 3.22 7.67 1.12
N ARG A 17 2.16 8.49 1.30
CA ARG A 17 2.29 9.91 1.66
C ARG A 17 2.89 10.12 3.06
N ARG A 18 2.67 9.19 3.99
CA ARG A 18 3.26 9.22 5.33
C ARG A 18 4.69 8.69 5.36
N GLY A 19 5.04 7.82 4.42
CA GLY A 19 6.37 7.28 4.28
C GLY A 19 7.40 8.38 4.07
N LYS A 20 8.50 8.34 4.82
CA LYS A 20 9.60 9.30 4.67
C LYS A 20 10.54 8.97 3.50
N ALA A 21 10.47 7.74 3.00
CA ALA A 21 11.31 7.26 1.90
C ALA A 21 10.55 7.33 0.57
N ALA A 22 11.29 7.58 -0.51
CA ALA A 22 10.72 7.66 -1.86
C ALA A 22 10.20 6.30 -2.35
N TYR A 23 10.90 5.21 -2.01
CA TYR A 23 10.46 3.84 -2.27
C TYR A 23 10.29 3.11 -0.94
N LEU A 24 9.19 2.39 -0.81
CA LEU A 24 8.86 1.59 0.37
C LEU A 24 8.95 0.11 0.01
N PRO A 25 9.72 -0.70 0.75
CA PRO A 25 9.78 -2.13 0.51
C PRO A 25 8.46 -2.79 0.90
N ILE A 26 8.12 -3.88 0.22
CA ILE A 26 6.88 -4.61 0.50
C ILE A 26 6.77 -5.08 1.95
N SER A 27 7.89 -5.46 2.57
CA SER A 27 7.94 -5.85 3.98
C SER A 27 7.45 -4.73 4.91
N TYR A 28 7.84 -3.49 4.64
CA TYR A 28 7.37 -2.32 5.38
C TYR A 28 5.86 -2.10 5.17
N LEU A 29 5.38 -2.19 3.93
CA LEU A 29 3.96 -2.03 3.63
C LEU A 29 3.11 -3.09 4.34
N LYS A 30 3.59 -4.34 4.38
CA LYS A 30 2.96 -5.43 5.10
C LYS A 30 2.96 -5.20 6.61
N GLU A 31 4.10 -4.81 7.18
CA GLU A 31 4.22 -4.53 8.62
C GLU A 31 3.29 -3.38 9.06
N GLN A 32 3.19 -2.31 8.26
CA GLN A 32 2.28 -1.20 8.57
C GLN A 32 0.81 -1.59 8.36
N GLY A 33 0.53 -2.40 7.35
CA GLY A 33 -0.79 -2.98 7.09
C GLY A 33 -1.27 -3.86 8.25
N ASP A 34 -0.44 -4.80 8.71
CA ASP A 34 -0.78 -5.75 9.78
C ASP A 34 -1.11 -5.05 11.11
N LYS A 35 -0.61 -3.82 11.35
CA LYS A 35 -0.91 -3.03 12.55
C LYS A 35 -2.30 -2.40 12.57
N VAL A 36 -2.91 -2.18 11.41
CA VAL A 36 -4.12 -1.35 11.28
C VAL A 36 -5.24 -2.04 10.51
N LEU A 37 -4.90 -3.00 9.65
CA LEU A 37 -5.85 -3.73 8.84
C LEU A 37 -6.41 -4.93 9.59
N SER A 38 -7.59 -5.37 9.18
CA SER A 38 -8.16 -6.63 9.65
C SER A 38 -7.29 -7.82 9.23
N LYS A 39 -7.29 -8.88 10.05
CA LYS A 39 -6.56 -10.12 9.76
C LYS A 39 -6.93 -10.65 8.38
N GLY A 40 -5.93 -10.96 7.55
CA GLY A 40 -6.10 -11.49 6.18
C GLY A 40 -6.21 -10.42 5.09
N GLU A 41 -6.31 -9.13 5.43
CA GLU A 41 -6.31 -8.05 4.42
C GLU A 41 -4.91 -7.85 3.81
N THR A 42 -3.84 -8.11 4.57
CA THR A 42 -2.47 -8.04 4.07
C THR A 42 -2.13 -9.14 3.06
N ASP A 43 -2.92 -10.21 2.96
CA ASP A 43 -2.78 -11.22 1.92
C ASP A 43 -3.14 -10.66 0.53
N LYS A 44 -4.02 -9.67 0.49
CA LYS A 44 -4.43 -8.96 -0.74
C LYS A 44 -3.46 -7.84 -1.13
N LEU A 45 -2.50 -7.51 -0.28
CA LEU A 45 -1.59 -6.38 -0.47
C LEU A 45 -0.85 -6.46 -1.80
N LEU A 46 -0.31 -7.63 -2.14
CA LEU A 46 0.40 -7.86 -3.40
C LEU A 46 -0.50 -7.60 -4.62
N THR A 47 -1.73 -8.11 -4.58
CA THR A 47 -2.71 -7.93 -5.66
C THR A 47 -3.03 -6.46 -5.86
N VAL A 48 -3.33 -5.73 -4.78
CA VAL A 48 -3.66 -4.29 -4.87
C VAL A 48 -2.46 -3.48 -5.34
N LEU A 49 -1.24 -3.77 -4.86
CA LEU A 49 -0.03 -3.09 -5.33
C LEU A 49 0.22 -3.32 -6.83
N ALA A 50 -0.01 -4.55 -7.32
CA ALA A 50 0.11 -4.87 -8.74
C ALA A 50 -0.94 -4.12 -9.58
N GLU A 51 -2.19 -4.07 -9.12
CA GLU A 51 -3.26 -3.31 -9.79
C GLU A 51 -2.96 -1.80 -9.83
N MET A 52 -2.50 -1.22 -8.73
CA MET A 52 -2.13 0.20 -8.67
C MET A 52 -0.90 0.51 -9.54
N THR A 53 0.04 -0.45 -9.65
CA THR A 53 1.17 -0.33 -10.57
C THR A 53 0.69 -0.35 -12.03
N ALA A 54 -0.21 -1.28 -12.38
CA ALA A 54 -0.80 -1.37 -13.73
C ALA A 54 -1.62 -0.12 -14.10
N LYS A 55 -2.27 0.52 -13.12
CA LYS A 55 -2.98 1.79 -13.29
C LYS A 55 -2.05 3.02 -13.37
N GLY A 56 -0.73 2.85 -13.24
CA GLY A 56 0.23 3.96 -13.24
C GLY A 56 0.19 4.83 -11.97
N VAL A 57 -0.41 4.34 -10.89
CA VAL A 57 -0.47 5.01 -9.58
C VAL A 57 0.83 4.77 -8.81
N LEU A 58 1.34 3.55 -8.88
CA LEU A 58 2.60 3.15 -8.26
C LEU A 58 3.66 2.81 -9.31
N GLU A 59 4.91 3.05 -8.97
CA GLU A 59 6.08 2.49 -9.66
C GLU A 59 6.70 1.39 -8.79
N VAL A 60 7.11 0.29 -9.42
CA VAL A 60 7.84 -0.79 -8.76
C VAL A 60 9.29 -0.84 -9.25
N LYS A 61 10.23 -0.89 -8.31
CA LYS A 61 11.67 -1.04 -8.58
C LYS A 61 12.33 -1.85 -7.47
N ASP A 62 13.10 -2.88 -7.82
CA ASP A 62 13.84 -3.71 -6.86
C ASP A 62 12.97 -4.24 -5.70
N ASN A 63 11.74 -4.66 -6.00
CA ASN A 63 10.74 -5.12 -5.02
C ASN A 63 10.31 -4.05 -3.98
N GLN A 64 10.45 -2.78 -4.35
CA GLN A 64 9.98 -1.61 -3.61
C GLN A 64 9.00 -0.82 -4.46
N TYR A 65 8.11 -0.10 -3.79
CA TYR A 65 7.04 0.64 -4.44
C TYR A 65 7.14 2.12 -4.12
N LYS A 66 6.80 2.97 -5.09
CA LYS A 66 6.74 4.41 -4.95
C LYS A 66 5.41 4.92 -5.47
N LEU A 67 4.78 5.84 -4.75
CA LEU A 67 3.65 6.59 -5.27
C LEU A 67 4.13 7.62 -6.29
N ILE A 68 3.68 7.48 -7.55
CA ILE A 68 4.04 8.39 -8.65
C ILE A 68 2.86 9.25 -9.09
N HIS A 69 1.63 8.80 -8.84
CA HIS A 69 0.41 9.54 -9.10
C HIS A 69 -0.58 9.30 -7.96
N ASP A 70 -1.16 10.37 -7.41
CA ASP A 70 -2.21 10.28 -6.38
C ASP A 70 -3.58 10.51 -7.05
N PRO A 71 -4.40 9.46 -7.25
CA PRO A 71 -5.71 9.58 -7.90
C PRO A 71 -6.77 10.24 -6.99
N PHE A 72 -6.43 10.57 -5.74
CA PHE A 72 -7.33 11.18 -4.76
C PHE A 72 -6.92 12.60 -4.34
N ALA A 73 -5.86 13.16 -4.94
CA ALA A 73 -5.36 14.51 -4.67
C ALA A 73 -6.16 15.60 -5.38
#